data_AF-A0AA89BUI4-F1
#
_entry.id   AF-A0AA89BUI4-F1
#
_cell.length_a   1.000
_cell.length_b   1.000
_cell.length_c   1.000
_cell.angle_alpha   90.00
_cell.angle_beta   90.00
_cell.angle_gamma   90.00
#
_symmetry.space_group_name_H-M   'P 1'
#
loop_
_entity.id
_entity.type
_entity.pdbx_description
1 polymer ?
#
loop_
_entity_poly.entity_id
_entity_poly.type
_entity_poly.pdbx_seq_one_letter_code
_entity_poly.pdbx_strand_id
1 'polypeptide(L)'
;MNSYFQVLGRNLLAVSIFYGLPVLQLVFTYQKVLNVTGDLDICYYNFNCAHPLGPVTSFNNVFSNIGYVLLGILFIILVWRRNLVYPSTMAFSMVWDLALIMEGVMSACYHICPNYSNFQFDTSFMYIIACLCMLKIYQTRHPDISAKAHTSYLIMALVIFIAVIGVIYSSSVFWVIFAVVDMTFYLVLSIHIYYMGRWKIGQIGTSFLGNNSELGIETPAVSREGNRNCIVLNFYDAHDVWHMLSAIALFFSFLILLTIDDDLFSTKREKILVF
;
A
#
# COMPACT_ATOMS: atom_id res chain seq x y z
N MET A 1 18.27 -6.48 -16.38
CA MET A 1 17.21 -6.64 -15.37
C MET A 1 17.68 -6.28 -13.96
N ASN A 2 18.87 -6.74 -13.50
CA ASN A 2 19.42 -6.41 -12.17
C ASN A 2 19.60 -4.91 -11.87
N SER A 3 19.98 -4.08 -12.85
CA SER A 3 20.19 -2.64 -12.61
C SER A 3 18.88 -1.87 -12.39
N TYR A 4 17.76 -2.30 -13.00
CA TYR A 4 16.48 -1.59 -12.91
C TYR A 4 15.89 -1.67 -11.49
N PHE A 5 15.74 -2.87 -10.93
CA PHE A 5 15.18 -3.04 -9.58
C PHE A 5 16.08 -2.47 -8.49
N GLN A 6 17.41 -2.50 -8.68
CA GLN A 6 18.34 -1.80 -7.78
C GLN A 6 18.13 -0.29 -7.79
N VAL A 7 17.96 0.32 -8.97
CA VAL A 7 17.64 1.76 -9.07
C VAL A 7 16.28 2.04 -8.45
N LEU A 8 15.29 1.18 -8.71
CA LEU A 8 13.94 1.29 -8.18
C LEU A 8 13.92 1.25 -6.65
N GLY A 9 14.66 0.32 -6.03
CA GLY A 9 14.76 0.18 -4.57
C GLY A 9 15.50 1.33 -3.90
N ARG A 10 16.60 1.80 -4.49
CA ARG A 10 17.30 3.01 -3.97
C ARG A 10 16.42 4.25 -4.03
N ASN A 11 15.64 4.41 -5.11
CA ASN A 11 14.69 5.52 -5.23
C ASN A 11 13.56 5.39 -4.20
N LEU A 12 13.05 4.18 -3.96
CA LEU A 12 12.01 3.94 -2.94
C LEU A 12 12.53 4.29 -1.55
N LEU A 13 13.78 3.92 -1.24
CA LEU A 13 14.44 4.28 0.01
C LEU A 13 14.55 5.79 0.17
N ALA A 14 14.98 6.50 -0.88
CA ALA A 14 15.03 7.96 -0.85
C ALA A 14 13.64 8.57 -0.59
N VAL A 15 12.61 8.14 -1.33
CA VAL A 15 11.23 8.59 -1.14
C VAL A 15 10.77 8.31 0.30
N SER A 16 11.04 7.12 0.82
CA SER A 16 10.67 6.70 2.18
C SER A 16 11.26 7.62 3.25
N ILE A 17 12.52 8.03 3.09
CA ILE A 17 13.20 8.93 4.03
C ILE A 17 12.64 10.36 3.90
N PHE A 18 12.60 10.91 2.68
CA PHE A 18 12.20 12.31 2.46
C PHE A 18 10.72 12.55 2.71
N TYR A 19 9.87 11.54 2.51
CA TYR A 19 8.44 11.61 2.81
C TYR A 19 8.16 11.26 4.27
N GLY A 20 8.77 10.19 4.80
CA GLY A 20 8.45 9.68 6.12
C GLY A 20 8.90 10.55 7.28
N LEU A 21 10.03 11.24 7.16
CA LEU A 21 10.53 12.13 8.23
C LEU A 21 9.57 13.31 8.49
N PRO A 22 9.13 14.09 7.47
CA PRO A 22 8.11 15.12 7.66
C PRO A 22 6.79 14.58 8.20
N VAL A 23 6.34 13.41 7.73
CA VAL A 23 5.10 12.77 8.19
C VAL A 23 5.16 12.50 9.69
N LEU A 24 6.24 11.85 10.16
CA LEU A 24 6.45 11.59 11.59
C LEU A 24 6.45 12.89 12.40
N GLN A 25 7.20 13.90 11.96
CA GLN A 25 7.22 15.20 12.64
C GLN A 25 5.82 15.81 12.75
N LEU A 26 5.03 15.77 11.67
CA LEU A 26 3.72 16.36 11.60
C LEU A 26 2.72 15.67 12.54
N VAL A 27 2.63 14.33 12.49
CA VAL A 27 1.66 13.58 13.30
C VAL A 27 1.95 13.67 14.79
N PHE A 28 3.22 13.65 15.20
CA PHE A 28 3.59 13.88 16.60
C PHE A 28 3.32 15.32 17.04
N THR A 29 3.43 16.29 16.13
CA THR A 29 3.07 17.68 16.42
C THR A 29 1.56 17.81 16.66
N TYR A 30 0.73 17.23 15.80
CA TYR A 30 -0.73 17.23 15.98
C TYR A 30 -1.16 16.51 17.25
N GLN A 31 -0.55 15.36 17.53
CA GLN A 31 -0.80 14.62 18.77
C GLN A 31 -0.46 15.44 20.02
N LYS A 32 0.62 16.21 19.98
CA LYS A 32 0.98 17.14 21.05
C LYS A 32 -0.03 18.27 21.18
N VAL A 33 -0.49 18.86 20.07
CA VAL A 33 -1.50 19.92 20.10
C VAL A 33 -2.79 19.39 20.72
N LEU A 34 -3.29 18.24 20.27
CA LEU A 34 -4.48 17.58 20.84
C LEU A 34 -4.35 17.38 22.35
N ASN A 35 -3.22 16.87 22.82
CA ASN A 35 -3.00 16.64 24.26
C ASN A 35 -2.94 17.94 25.09
N VAL A 36 -2.49 19.06 24.50
CA VAL A 36 -2.36 20.34 25.19
C VAL A 36 -3.67 21.15 25.14
N THR A 37 -4.35 21.17 24.00
CA THR A 37 -5.59 21.93 23.81
C THR A 37 -6.82 21.17 24.31
N GLY A 38 -6.76 19.84 24.33
CA GLY A 38 -7.93 18.98 24.55
C GLY A 38 -8.91 18.98 23.37
N ASP A 39 -8.51 19.51 22.21
CA ASP A 39 -9.37 19.60 21.04
C ASP A 39 -9.42 18.25 20.30
N LEU A 40 -10.52 17.55 20.49
CA LEU A 40 -10.79 16.24 19.89
C LEU A 40 -11.22 16.32 18.42
N ASP A 41 -11.31 17.52 17.83
CA ASP A 41 -11.57 17.70 16.39
C ASP A 41 -10.27 17.76 15.55
N ILE A 42 -9.10 17.62 16.19
CA ILE A 42 -7.81 17.57 15.50
C ILE A 42 -7.52 16.16 14.93
N CYS A 43 -7.85 15.13 15.71
CA CYS A 43 -7.60 13.73 15.37
C CYS A 43 -8.87 12.89 15.61
N TYR A 44 -9.29 12.14 14.60
CA TYR A 44 -10.55 11.42 14.50
C TYR A 44 -10.39 9.98 14.98
N TYR A 45 -10.35 9.78 16.29
CA TYR A 45 -10.26 8.45 16.88
C TYR A 45 -11.61 7.81 17.12
N ASN A 46 -11.63 6.47 17.10
CA ASN A 46 -12.68 5.72 17.75
C ASN A 46 -12.45 5.74 19.27
N PHE A 47 -12.94 6.78 19.95
CA PHE A 47 -12.69 6.99 21.39
C PHE A 47 -13.22 5.86 22.29
N ASN A 48 -14.21 5.08 21.82
CA ASN A 48 -14.75 3.94 22.58
C ASN A 48 -13.82 2.71 22.59
N CYS A 49 -12.87 2.64 21.65
CA CYS A 49 -11.89 1.57 21.54
C CYS A 49 -10.43 2.09 21.58
N ALA A 50 -10.21 3.37 21.87
CA ALA A 50 -8.87 3.95 21.91
C ALA A 50 -8.16 3.51 23.19
N HIS A 51 -7.01 2.84 23.03
CA HIS A 51 -6.15 2.45 24.15
C HIS A 51 -4.89 3.33 24.16
N PRO A 52 -4.79 4.30 25.09
CA PRO A 52 -3.64 5.21 25.12
C PRO A 52 -2.39 4.52 25.69
N LEU A 53 -1.24 4.83 25.12
CA LEU A 53 0.07 4.45 25.65
C LEU A 53 1.07 5.58 25.47
N GLY A 54 1.54 6.15 26.59
CA GLY A 54 2.47 7.28 26.57
C GLY A 54 1.88 8.49 25.82
N PRO A 55 2.57 9.05 24.81
CA PRO A 55 2.09 10.22 24.08
C PRO A 55 1.02 9.89 23.02
N VAL A 56 0.73 8.62 22.72
CA VAL A 56 -0.19 8.20 21.65
C VAL A 56 -1.54 7.79 22.23
N THR A 57 -2.62 8.42 21.74
CA THR A 57 -3.99 8.21 22.24
C THR A 57 -4.60 6.89 21.78
N SER A 58 -4.35 6.49 20.52
CA SER A 58 -4.87 5.25 19.92
C SER A 58 -3.73 4.27 19.62
N PHE A 59 -3.02 3.83 20.67
CA PHE A 59 -1.85 2.97 20.51
C PHE A 59 -2.19 1.61 19.90
N ASN A 60 -3.37 1.06 20.19
CA ASN A 60 -3.87 -0.17 19.58
C ASN A 60 -3.93 -0.09 18.05
N ASN A 61 -4.40 1.03 17.49
CA ASN A 61 -4.44 1.23 16.04
C ASN A 61 -3.06 1.43 15.41
N VAL A 62 -2.12 2.01 16.15
CA VAL A 62 -0.71 2.05 15.72
C VAL A 62 -0.11 0.66 15.76
N PHE A 63 -0.41 -0.12 16.80
CA PHE A 63 0.16 -1.44 17.02
C PHE A 63 -0.41 -2.51 16.07
N SER A 64 -1.66 -2.40 15.61
CA SER A 64 -2.24 -3.34 14.62
C SER A 64 -1.42 -3.41 13.32
N ASN A 65 -0.68 -2.35 12.99
CA ASN A 65 0.19 -2.25 11.82
C ASN A 65 1.55 -2.96 11.95
N ILE A 66 1.90 -3.47 13.15
CA ILE A 66 3.18 -4.17 13.37
C ILE A 66 3.33 -5.41 12.48
N GLY A 67 2.22 -6.02 12.06
CA GLY A 67 2.18 -7.17 11.18
C GLY A 67 2.91 -6.93 9.85
N TYR A 68 2.69 -5.77 9.22
CA TYR A 68 3.38 -5.38 7.99
C TYR A 68 4.91 -5.33 8.17
N VAL A 69 5.38 -4.72 9.27
CA VAL A 69 6.82 -4.59 9.56
C VAL A 69 7.45 -5.95 9.81
N LEU A 70 6.82 -6.80 10.64
CA LEU A 70 7.32 -8.13 10.96
C LEU A 70 7.34 -9.05 9.72
N LEU A 71 6.28 -9.03 8.91
CA LEU A 71 6.20 -9.79 7.67
C LEU A 71 7.19 -9.26 6.62
N GLY A 72 7.44 -7.95 6.57
CA GLY A 72 8.49 -7.34 5.76
C GLY A 72 9.87 -7.83 6.14
N ILE A 73 10.20 -7.84 7.44
CA ILE A 73 11.48 -8.40 7.94
C ILE A 73 11.58 -9.89 7.62
N LEU A 74 10.50 -10.65 7.81
CA LEU A 74 10.46 -12.06 7.42
C LEU A 74 10.73 -12.25 5.92
N PHE A 75 10.13 -11.40 5.07
CA PHE A 75 10.36 -11.43 3.62
C PHE A 75 11.83 -11.16 3.28
N ILE A 76 12.49 -10.20 3.95
CA ILE A 76 13.95 -9.97 3.82
C ILE A 76 14.72 -11.25 4.10
N ILE A 77 14.42 -11.93 5.22
CA ILE A 77 15.10 -13.17 5.62
C ILE A 77 14.90 -14.26 4.58
N LEU A 78 13.69 -14.41 4.04
CA LEU A 78 13.36 -15.40 3.02
C LEU A 78 14.11 -15.15 1.71
N VAL A 79 14.15 -13.89 1.24
CA VAL A 79 14.90 -13.55 0.02
C VAL A 79 16.40 -13.66 0.23
N TRP A 80 16.91 -13.28 1.39
CA TRP A 80 18.32 -13.46 1.75
C TRP A 80 18.71 -14.94 1.71
N ARG A 81 17.92 -15.82 2.35
CA ARG A 81 18.15 -17.28 2.32
C ARG A 81 18.13 -17.80 0.88
N ARG A 82 17.19 -17.32 0.06
CA ARG A 82 17.11 -17.69 -1.35
C ARG A 82 18.33 -17.23 -2.16
N ASN A 83 18.86 -16.05 -1.85
CA ASN A 83 20.05 -15.50 -2.53
C ASN A 83 21.32 -16.32 -2.27
N LEU A 84 21.38 -17.08 -1.17
CA LEU A 84 22.47 -18.03 -0.91
C LEU A 84 22.48 -19.20 -1.92
N VAL A 85 21.32 -19.57 -2.46
CA VAL A 85 21.17 -20.64 -3.46
C VAL A 85 21.18 -20.08 -4.88
N TYR A 86 20.53 -18.93 -5.09
CA TYR A 86 20.39 -18.26 -6.38
C TYR A 86 20.97 -16.82 -6.32
N PRO A 87 22.26 -16.62 -6.60
CA PRO A 87 23.00 -15.38 -6.31
C PRO A 87 22.63 -14.13 -7.18
N SER A 88 21.41 -14.06 -7.71
CA SER A 88 20.87 -12.88 -8.40
C SER A 88 19.53 -12.37 -7.85
N THR A 89 19.03 -12.91 -6.72
CA THR A 89 17.71 -12.55 -6.18
C THR A 89 17.74 -11.35 -5.23
N MET A 90 18.91 -10.95 -4.71
CA MET A 90 19.02 -9.84 -3.74
C MET A 90 18.55 -8.48 -4.27
N ALA A 91 18.84 -8.18 -5.54
CA ALA A 91 18.42 -6.94 -6.21
C ALA A 91 16.90 -6.80 -6.31
N PHE A 92 16.20 -7.94 -6.32
CA PHE A 92 14.75 -8.01 -6.38
C PHE A 92 14.13 -7.85 -4.99
N SER A 93 14.85 -8.17 -3.89
CA SER A 93 14.32 -8.08 -2.53
C SER A 93 13.99 -6.64 -2.13
N MET A 94 14.96 -5.73 -2.29
CA MET A 94 14.99 -4.38 -1.66
C MET A 94 13.77 -3.49 -1.96
N VAL A 95 13.01 -3.80 -3.01
CA VAL A 95 11.83 -3.01 -3.37
C VAL A 95 10.61 -3.47 -2.59
N TRP A 96 10.36 -4.77 -2.53
CA TRP A 96 9.12 -5.33 -1.97
C TRP A 96 9.15 -5.41 -0.45
N ASP A 97 10.31 -5.78 0.10
CA ASP A 97 10.53 -5.75 1.55
C ASP A 97 10.36 -4.34 2.11
N LEU A 98 11.00 -3.35 1.48
CA LEU A 98 10.93 -1.96 1.88
C LEU A 98 9.52 -1.40 1.69
N ALA A 99 8.85 -1.72 0.57
CA ALA A 99 7.47 -1.29 0.37
C ALA A 99 6.54 -1.85 1.46
N LEU A 100 6.67 -3.13 1.82
CA LEU A 100 5.84 -3.74 2.87
C LEU A 100 6.09 -3.13 4.25
N ILE A 101 7.36 -2.89 4.60
CA ILE A 101 7.72 -2.24 5.87
C ILE A 101 7.18 -0.81 5.91
N MET A 102 7.36 -0.07 4.82
CA MET A 102 6.98 1.34 4.76
C MET A 102 5.47 1.54 4.74
N GLU A 103 4.70 0.61 4.16
CA GLU A 103 3.26 0.56 4.32
C GLU A 103 2.88 0.50 5.80
N GLY A 104 3.45 -0.46 6.54
CA GLY A 104 3.21 -0.56 7.98
C GLY A 104 3.60 0.70 8.76
N VAL A 105 4.73 1.32 8.42
CA VAL A 105 5.19 2.56 9.06
C VAL A 105 4.25 3.72 8.75
N MET A 106 3.86 3.92 7.50
CA MET A 106 3.00 5.05 7.11
C MET A 106 1.56 4.89 7.57
N SER A 107 1.03 3.66 7.55
CA SER A 107 -0.28 3.35 8.13
C SER A 107 -0.28 3.60 9.64
N ALA A 108 0.76 3.14 10.35
CA ALA A 108 0.95 3.45 11.77
C ALA A 108 1.05 4.96 12.03
N CYS A 109 1.75 5.72 11.16
CA CYS A 109 1.83 7.18 11.28
C CYS A 109 0.48 7.85 11.12
N TYR A 110 -0.36 7.40 10.19
CA TYR A 110 -1.72 7.89 10.05
C TYR A 110 -2.52 7.69 11.35
N HIS A 111 -2.43 6.51 11.98
CA HIS A 111 -3.13 6.19 13.23
C HIS A 111 -2.62 6.92 14.46
N ILE A 112 -1.45 7.56 14.40
CA ILE A 112 -1.00 8.46 15.48
C ILE A 112 -1.93 9.65 15.60
N CYS A 113 -2.37 10.25 14.49
CA CYS A 113 -3.39 11.31 14.47
C CYS A 113 -4.16 11.23 13.14
N PRO A 114 -5.22 10.41 13.08
CA PRO A 114 -6.00 10.23 11.88
C PRO A 114 -6.81 11.49 11.63
N ASN A 115 -6.68 12.07 10.44
CA ASN A 115 -7.56 13.14 9.98
C ASN A 115 -7.59 13.14 8.45
N TYR A 116 -8.46 13.97 7.91
CA TYR A 116 -8.68 14.08 6.48
C TYR A 116 -7.40 14.36 5.67
N SER A 117 -6.54 15.26 6.15
CA SER A 117 -5.30 15.63 5.47
C SER A 117 -4.21 14.53 5.57
N ASN A 118 -4.20 13.80 6.69
CA ASN A 118 -3.22 12.76 6.99
C ASN A 118 -3.53 11.43 6.31
N PHE A 119 -4.76 11.24 5.80
CA PHE A 119 -5.18 10.02 5.11
C PHE A 119 -4.21 9.60 3.99
N GLN A 120 -3.60 10.58 3.31
CA GLN A 120 -2.67 10.31 2.21
C GLN A 120 -1.40 9.55 2.63
N PHE A 121 -1.02 9.55 3.91
CA PHE A 121 0.22 8.90 4.34
C PHE A 121 0.19 7.41 4.03
N ASP A 122 -0.90 6.76 4.42
CA ASP A 122 -1.18 5.34 4.18
C ASP A 122 -1.44 5.08 2.68
N THR A 123 -2.39 5.82 2.11
CA THR A 123 -2.85 5.60 0.71
C THR A 123 -1.73 5.81 -0.32
N SER A 124 -0.76 6.69 -0.07
CA SER A 124 0.35 6.90 -1.00
C SER A 124 1.21 5.65 -1.17
N PHE A 125 1.48 4.91 -0.08
CA PHE A 125 2.27 3.68 -0.16
C PHE A 125 1.44 2.51 -0.70
N MET A 126 0.13 2.46 -0.43
CA MET A 126 -0.79 1.54 -1.11
C MET A 126 -0.71 1.70 -2.65
N TYR A 127 -0.77 2.94 -3.16
CA TYR A 127 -0.65 3.19 -4.61
C TYR A 127 0.73 2.81 -5.16
N ILE A 128 1.80 3.11 -4.42
CA ILE A 128 3.16 2.71 -4.81
C ILE A 128 3.25 1.18 -4.90
N ILE A 129 2.77 0.45 -3.89
CA ILE A 129 2.75 -1.02 -3.85
C ILE A 129 1.96 -1.59 -5.02
N ALA A 130 0.75 -1.08 -5.28
CA ALA A 130 -0.09 -1.53 -6.39
C ALA A 130 0.62 -1.33 -7.73
N CYS A 131 1.19 -0.14 -7.96
CA CYS A 131 1.94 0.16 -9.18
C CYS A 131 3.20 -0.70 -9.32
N LEU A 132 3.93 -0.96 -8.23
CA LEU A 132 5.09 -1.85 -8.23
C LEU A 132 4.66 -3.28 -8.61
N CYS A 133 3.62 -3.83 -7.98
CA CYS A 133 3.06 -5.15 -8.30
C CYS A 133 2.73 -5.28 -9.77
N MET A 134 2.03 -4.28 -10.33
CA MET A 134 1.68 -4.24 -11.74
C MET A 134 2.90 -4.18 -12.65
N LEU A 135 3.90 -3.34 -12.32
CA LEU A 135 5.14 -3.26 -13.09
C LEU A 135 5.88 -4.60 -13.10
N LYS A 136 5.89 -5.34 -11.99
CA LYS A 136 6.50 -6.67 -11.95
C LYS A 136 5.75 -7.67 -12.80
N ILE A 137 4.43 -7.77 -12.64
CA ILE A 137 3.62 -8.68 -13.46
C ILE A 137 3.84 -8.37 -14.94
N TYR A 138 3.78 -7.08 -15.31
CA TYR A 138 3.99 -6.63 -16.68
C TYR A 138 5.39 -6.96 -17.20
N GLN A 139 6.44 -6.74 -16.42
CA GLN A 139 7.82 -7.07 -16.83
C GLN A 139 8.09 -8.57 -16.94
N THR A 140 7.45 -9.38 -16.08
CA THR A 140 7.49 -10.84 -16.19
C THR A 140 6.80 -11.31 -17.48
N ARG A 141 5.72 -10.65 -17.90
CA ARG A 141 4.97 -11.00 -19.13
C ARG A 141 5.55 -10.40 -20.41
N HIS A 142 6.14 -9.21 -20.34
CA HIS A 142 6.74 -8.49 -21.46
C HIS A 142 8.22 -8.21 -21.20
N PRO A 143 9.07 -9.26 -21.17
CA PRO A 143 10.49 -9.17 -20.85
C PRO A 143 11.31 -8.24 -21.75
N ASP A 144 10.81 -7.92 -22.94
CA ASP A 144 11.46 -7.08 -23.94
C ASP A 144 11.07 -5.59 -23.81
N ILE A 145 10.03 -5.29 -23.03
CA ILE A 145 9.55 -3.94 -22.75
C ILE A 145 9.89 -3.61 -21.30
N SER A 146 11.06 -3.03 -21.08
CA SER A 146 11.42 -2.48 -19.77
C SER A 146 11.07 -1.01 -19.69
N ALA A 147 10.13 -0.65 -18.82
CA ALA A 147 9.97 0.75 -18.41
C ALA A 147 11.29 1.26 -17.80
N LYS A 148 11.55 2.57 -17.91
CA LYS A 148 12.65 3.22 -17.17
C LYS A 148 12.16 3.56 -15.76
N ALA A 149 13.00 3.37 -14.75
CA ALA A 149 12.60 3.53 -13.34
C ALA A 149 12.07 4.95 -13.07
N HIS A 150 12.70 5.97 -13.65
CA HIS A 150 12.25 7.36 -13.54
C HIS A 150 10.86 7.60 -14.16
N THR A 151 10.54 6.96 -15.29
CA THR A 151 9.21 7.06 -15.92
C THR A 151 8.15 6.40 -15.04
N SER A 152 8.45 5.24 -14.45
CA SER A 152 7.56 4.57 -13.50
C SER A 152 7.26 5.46 -12.29
N TYR A 153 8.28 6.06 -11.67
CA TYR A 153 8.09 6.98 -10.55
C TYR A 153 7.37 8.26 -10.93
N LEU A 154 7.57 8.78 -12.14
CA LEU A 154 6.84 9.95 -12.62
C LEU A 154 5.34 9.66 -12.75
N ILE A 155 4.97 8.48 -13.26
CA ILE A 155 3.56 8.06 -13.33
C ILE A 155 2.96 7.92 -11.93
N MET A 156 3.68 7.25 -11.00
CA MET A 156 3.24 7.15 -9.60
C MET A 156 3.06 8.53 -8.95
N ALA A 157 3.99 9.45 -9.19
CA ALA A 157 3.92 10.82 -8.67
C ALA A 157 2.73 11.60 -9.24
N LEU A 158 2.37 11.40 -10.52
CA LEU A 158 1.20 12.02 -11.12
C LEU A 158 -0.10 11.50 -10.50
N VAL A 159 -0.21 10.18 -10.25
CA VAL A 159 -1.36 9.58 -9.56
C VAL A 159 -1.51 10.17 -8.15
N ILE A 160 -0.41 10.24 -7.39
CA ILE A 160 -0.40 10.84 -6.05
C ILE A 160 -0.77 12.33 -6.11
N PHE A 161 -0.24 13.09 -7.08
CA PHE A 161 -0.56 14.50 -7.25
C PHE A 161 -2.06 14.73 -7.51
N ILE A 162 -2.69 13.89 -8.35
CA ILE A 162 -4.14 13.93 -8.58
C ILE A 162 -4.90 13.60 -7.29
N ALA A 163 -4.46 12.59 -6.52
CA ALA A 163 -5.06 12.26 -5.23
C ALA A 163 -4.95 13.43 -4.22
N VAL A 164 -3.82 14.15 -4.19
CA VAL A 164 -3.62 15.35 -3.36
C VAL A 164 -4.66 16.43 -3.71
N ILE A 165 -4.91 16.67 -5.00
CA ILE A 165 -5.96 17.60 -5.45
C ILE A 165 -7.33 17.17 -4.90
N GLY A 166 -7.65 15.88 -5.01
CA GLY A 166 -8.89 15.32 -4.46
C GLY A 166 -9.06 15.56 -2.98
N VAL A 167 -7.98 15.38 -2.21
CA VAL A 167 -7.98 15.68 -0.79
C VAL A 167 -8.19 17.18 -0.57
N ILE A 168 -7.42 18.07 -1.18
CA ILE A 168 -7.55 19.53 -0.92
C ILE A 168 -8.96 20.06 -1.18
N TYR A 169 -9.63 19.61 -2.25
CA TYR A 169 -10.94 20.14 -2.63
C TYR A 169 -12.15 19.42 -2.03
N SER A 170 -11.95 18.27 -1.36
CA SER A 170 -12.99 17.51 -0.62
C SER A 170 -14.33 17.36 -1.35
N SER A 171 -14.27 17.10 -2.65
CA SER A 171 -15.46 16.93 -3.49
C SER A 171 -15.79 15.45 -3.66
N SER A 172 -16.96 15.01 -3.19
CA SER A 172 -17.42 13.63 -3.38
C SER A 172 -17.51 13.25 -4.87
N VAL A 173 -17.86 14.20 -5.74
CA VAL A 173 -17.91 14.00 -7.19
C VAL A 173 -16.53 13.69 -7.75
N PHE A 174 -15.49 14.38 -7.27
CA PHE A 174 -14.10 14.10 -7.66
C PHE A 174 -13.72 12.66 -7.31
N TRP A 175 -14.00 12.21 -6.09
CA TRP A 175 -13.64 10.86 -5.64
C TRP A 175 -14.39 9.77 -6.40
N VAL A 176 -15.67 9.98 -6.72
CA VAL A 176 -16.44 9.04 -7.56
C VAL A 176 -15.84 8.94 -8.96
N ILE A 177 -15.53 10.07 -9.61
CA ILE A 177 -14.91 10.07 -10.95
C ILE A 177 -13.53 9.41 -10.89
N PHE A 178 -12.71 9.78 -9.90
CA PHE A 178 -11.38 9.23 -9.69
C PHE A 178 -11.44 7.70 -9.52
N ALA A 179 -12.33 7.19 -8.66
CA ALA A 179 -12.51 5.76 -8.46
C ALA A 179 -12.97 5.02 -9.73
N VAL A 180 -13.89 5.59 -10.51
CA VAL A 180 -14.34 4.99 -11.77
C VAL A 180 -13.19 4.94 -12.79
N VAL A 181 -12.42 6.02 -12.93
CA VAL A 181 -11.28 6.07 -13.85
C VAL A 181 -10.20 5.09 -13.43
N ASP A 182 -9.87 5.05 -12.13
CA ASP A 182 -8.86 4.15 -11.56
C ASP A 182 -9.25 2.67 -11.74
N MET A 183 -10.49 2.31 -11.40
CA MET A 183 -11.02 0.96 -11.62
C MET A 183 -11.01 0.57 -13.11
N THR A 184 -11.39 1.49 -13.99
CA THR A 184 -11.38 1.25 -15.44
C THR A 184 -9.96 1.08 -15.95
N PHE A 185 -9.02 1.90 -15.48
CA PHE A 185 -7.60 1.80 -15.85
C PHE A 185 -7.01 0.46 -15.43
N TYR A 186 -7.23 0.03 -14.18
CA TYR A 186 -6.76 -1.28 -13.72
C TYR A 186 -7.43 -2.42 -14.48
N LEU A 187 -8.73 -2.34 -14.77
CA LEU A 187 -9.43 -3.36 -15.56
C LEU A 187 -8.87 -3.45 -16.99
N VAL A 188 -8.65 -2.32 -17.66
CA VAL A 188 -8.04 -2.29 -19.01
C VAL A 188 -6.62 -2.83 -18.97
N LEU A 189 -5.83 -2.47 -17.95
CA LEU A 189 -4.46 -2.95 -17.79
C LEU A 189 -4.43 -4.46 -17.50
N SER A 190 -5.32 -4.97 -16.64
CA SER A 190 -5.48 -6.40 -16.37
C SER A 190 -5.91 -7.15 -17.63
N ILE A 191 -6.84 -6.62 -18.42
CA ILE A 191 -7.23 -7.19 -19.72
C ILE A 191 -6.04 -7.18 -20.67
N HIS A 192 -5.27 -6.10 -20.73
CA HIS A 192 -4.11 -6.01 -21.59
C HIS A 192 -3.04 -7.05 -21.22
N ILE A 193 -2.78 -7.22 -19.92
CA ILE A 193 -1.87 -8.23 -19.37
C ILE A 193 -2.39 -9.65 -19.63
N TYR A 194 -3.71 -9.88 -19.52
CA TYR A 194 -4.31 -11.21 -19.64
C TYR A 194 -4.52 -11.65 -21.11
N TYR A 195 -4.85 -10.72 -22.00
CA TYR A 195 -5.30 -11.00 -23.37
C TYR A 195 -4.31 -10.61 -24.48
N MET A 196 -3.16 -9.99 -24.18
CA MET A 196 -2.02 -9.90 -25.12
C MET A 196 -1.36 -11.28 -25.29
N GLY A 197 -2.05 -12.18 -26.01
CA GLY A 197 -1.53 -13.51 -26.32
C GLY A 197 -2.49 -14.51 -26.98
N ARG A 198 -3.83 -14.46 -26.79
CA ARG A 198 -4.79 -15.36 -27.52
C ARG A 198 -6.29 -15.08 -27.23
N TRP A 199 -6.99 -14.56 -28.26
CA TRP A 199 -8.36 -14.93 -28.71
C TRP A 199 -9.67 -14.43 -28.04
N LYS A 200 -10.76 -14.68 -28.80
CA LYS A 200 -12.13 -14.11 -28.87
C LYS A 200 -13.09 -14.46 -27.71
N ILE A 201 -13.85 -13.43 -27.28
CA ILE A 201 -15.22 -13.31 -26.71
C ILE A 201 -15.79 -14.46 -25.84
N GLY A 202 -16.25 -14.12 -24.62
CA GLY A 202 -17.23 -14.87 -23.82
C GLY A 202 -17.55 -14.20 -22.47
N GLN A 203 -18.80 -14.26 -22.03
CA GLN A 203 -19.51 -13.41 -21.07
C GLN A 203 -19.36 -13.82 -19.58
N ILE A 204 -19.71 -12.90 -18.67
CA ILE A 204 -20.08 -13.06 -17.22
C ILE A 204 -18.88 -13.07 -16.22
N GLY A 205 -18.90 -12.42 -15.05
CA GLY A 205 -20.01 -11.83 -14.30
C GLY A 205 -19.59 -10.72 -13.34
N THR A 206 -20.52 -9.78 -13.19
CA THR A 206 -20.61 -8.76 -12.15
C THR A 206 -21.03 -9.38 -10.83
N SER A 207 -20.36 -9.03 -9.73
CA SER A 207 -20.95 -8.70 -8.41
C SER A 207 -19.92 -8.90 -7.29
N PHE A 208 -19.27 -7.83 -6.84
CA PHE A 208 -18.80 -7.68 -5.45
C PHE A 208 -18.57 -6.18 -5.18
N LEU A 209 -19.67 -5.42 -5.10
CA LEU A 209 -19.68 -4.16 -4.36
C LEU A 209 -19.82 -4.53 -2.89
N GLY A 210 -18.68 -4.62 -2.21
CA GLY A 210 -18.59 -4.80 -0.76
C GLY A 210 -18.34 -3.45 -0.11
N ASN A 211 -19.42 -2.85 0.39
CA ASN A 211 -19.54 -1.83 1.44
C ASN A 211 -18.51 -0.69 1.50
N ASN A 212 -19.03 0.52 1.22
CA ASN A 212 -18.41 1.80 1.51
C ASN A 212 -18.13 1.94 3.02
N SER A 213 -16.89 1.71 3.44
CA SER A 213 -16.41 2.14 4.76
C SER A 213 -14.91 2.47 4.77
N GLU A 214 -14.38 3.04 3.68
CA GLU A 214 -12.98 3.49 3.60
C GLU A 214 -12.82 4.87 2.91
N LEU A 215 -13.91 5.61 2.71
CA LEU A 215 -13.79 7.02 2.32
C LEU A 215 -13.65 7.84 3.60
N GLY A 216 -12.42 8.22 3.96
CA GLY A 216 -12.12 9.10 5.10
C GLY A 216 -12.61 10.55 4.92
N ILE A 217 -13.82 10.75 4.38
CA ILE A 217 -14.43 12.05 4.07
C ILE A 217 -15.57 12.31 5.04
N GLU A 218 -15.26 12.30 6.34
CA GLU A 218 -16.25 12.62 7.37
C GLU A 218 -15.80 13.83 8.18
N THR A 219 -16.77 14.66 8.57
CA THR A 219 -16.51 15.75 9.51
C THR A 219 -16.16 15.19 10.89
N PRO A 220 -15.46 15.94 11.76
CA PRO A 220 -15.16 15.49 13.12
C PRO A 220 -16.42 15.05 13.89
N ALA A 221 -17.53 15.77 13.71
CA ALA A 221 -18.80 15.46 14.36
C ALA A 221 -19.38 14.11 13.90
N VAL A 222 -19.41 13.87 12.59
CA VAL A 222 -19.90 12.59 12.02
C VAL A 222 -18.98 11.43 12.38
N SER A 223 -17.66 11.67 12.43
CA SER A 223 -16.70 10.66 12.90
C SER A 223 -17.02 10.16 14.32
N ARG A 224 -17.39 11.05 15.24
CA ARG A 224 -17.73 10.68 16.63
C ARG A 224 -18.99 9.84 16.74
N GLU A 225 -19.98 10.04 15.86
CA GLU A 225 -21.17 9.18 15.79
C GLU A 225 -20.83 7.75 15.38
N GLY A 226 -19.69 7.57 14.70
CA GLY A 226 -19.14 6.28 14.29
C GLY A 226 -18.40 5.49 15.38
N ASN A 227 -18.30 6.00 16.62
CA ASN A 227 -17.58 5.31 17.69
C ASN A 227 -18.21 3.94 18.03
N ARG A 228 -17.41 2.89 18.03
CA ARG A 228 -17.84 1.51 18.29
C ARG A 228 -16.95 0.84 19.32
N ASN A 229 -17.51 -0.11 20.08
CA ASN A 229 -16.75 -0.92 21.02
C ASN A 229 -15.73 -1.81 20.28
N CYS A 230 -14.63 -2.15 20.96
CA CYS A 230 -13.66 -3.10 20.44
C CYS A 230 -14.30 -4.49 20.21
N ILE A 231 -13.80 -5.20 19.20
CA ILE A 231 -14.33 -6.51 18.78
C ILE A 231 -13.45 -7.63 19.31
N VAL A 232 -12.14 -7.53 19.12
CA VAL A 232 -11.19 -8.59 19.46
C VAL A 232 -10.41 -8.22 20.72
N LEU A 233 -10.44 -9.11 21.71
CA LEU A 233 -9.71 -9.00 22.98
C LEU A 233 -9.98 -7.70 23.78
N ASN A 234 -11.09 -7.01 23.51
CA ASN A 234 -11.34 -5.65 23.99
C ASN A 234 -10.16 -4.70 23.71
N PHE A 235 -9.48 -4.88 22.57
CA PHE A 235 -8.29 -4.11 22.20
C PHE A 235 -8.28 -3.69 20.73
N TYR A 236 -8.80 -4.54 19.83
CA TYR A 236 -8.83 -4.26 18.39
C TYR A 236 -10.25 -4.04 17.89
N ASP A 237 -10.42 -3.06 17.01
CA ASP A 237 -11.65 -2.87 16.24
C ASP A 237 -11.61 -3.60 14.88
N ALA A 238 -12.62 -3.40 14.04
CA ALA A 238 -12.68 -4.03 12.72
C ALA A 238 -11.56 -3.54 11.78
N HIS A 239 -11.15 -2.28 11.92
CA HIS A 239 -10.10 -1.67 11.10
C HIS A 239 -8.73 -2.25 11.45
N ASP A 240 -8.48 -2.50 12.74
CA ASP A 240 -7.27 -3.15 13.20
C ASP A 240 -7.13 -4.60 12.70
N VAL A 241 -8.25 -5.33 12.67
CA VAL A 241 -8.29 -6.68 12.08
C VAL A 241 -8.03 -6.64 10.59
N TRP A 242 -8.55 -5.62 9.89
CA TRP A 242 -8.26 -5.42 8.47
C TRP A 242 -6.75 -5.29 8.22
N HIS A 243 -6.04 -4.43 8.97
CA HIS A 243 -4.58 -4.28 8.84
C HIS A 243 -3.82 -5.59 9.00
N MET A 244 -4.25 -6.43 9.95
CA MET A 244 -3.63 -7.75 10.16
C MET A 244 -3.86 -8.67 8.96
N LEU A 245 -5.08 -8.71 8.42
CA LEU A 245 -5.45 -9.57 7.30
C LEU A 245 -4.83 -9.10 5.99
N SER A 246 -4.82 -7.80 5.72
CA SER A 246 -4.21 -7.20 4.53
C SER A 246 -2.69 -7.36 4.53
N ALA A 247 -2.02 -7.25 5.69
CA ALA A 247 -0.59 -7.54 5.80
C ALA A 247 -0.25 -8.99 5.40
N ILE A 248 -1.06 -9.95 5.85
CA ILE A 248 -0.92 -11.36 5.48
C ILE A 248 -1.17 -11.55 3.98
N ALA A 249 -2.25 -10.99 3.45
CA ALA A 249 -2.61 -11.10 2.03
C ALA A 249 -1.52 -10.51 1.12
N LEU A 250 -0.97 -9.35 1.49
CA LEU A 250 0.07 -8.69 0.74
C LEU A 250 1.40 -9.46 0.79
N PHE A 251 1.76 -10.00 1.96
CA PHE A 251 2.92 -10.87 2.11
C PHE A 251 2.85 -12.10 1.20
N PHE A 252 1.72 -12.82 1.18
CA PHE A 252 1.54 -13.97 0.28
C PHE A 252 1.54 -13.57 -1.20
N SER A 253 0.98 -12.41 -1.54
CA SER A 253 1.04 -11.87 -2.90
C SER A 253 2.49 -11.62 -3.33
N PHE A 254 3.33 -11.08 -2.45
CA PHE A 254 4.75 -10.86 -2.72
C PHE A 254 5.52 -12.18 -2.81
N LEU A 255 5.18 -13.20 -2.03
CA LEU A 255 5.74 -14.54 -2.18
C LEU A 255 5.41 -15.14 -3.55
N ILE A 256 4.17 -15.02 -4.01
CA ILE A 256 3.77 -15.46 -5.35
C ILE A 256 4.59 -14.73 -6.42
N LEU A 257 4.70 -13.39 -6.33
CA LEU A 257 5.50 -12.59 -7.28
C LEU A 257 6.99 -12.94 -7.25
N LEU A 258 7.50 -13.38 -6.09
CA LEU A 258 8.87 -13.84 -5.93
C LEU A 258 9.09 -15.20 -6.61
N THR A 259 8.10 -16.11 -6.56
CA THR A 259 8.25 -17.49 -7.06
C THR A 259 7.67 -17.73 -8.46
N ILE A 260 6.94 -16.76 -9.03
CA ILE A 260 6.21 -16.94 -10.31
C ILE A 260 7.10 -17.32 -11.50
N ASP A 261 8.38 -16.92 -11.48
CA ASP A 261 9.34 -17.15 -12.56
C ASP A 261 10.35 -18.27 -12.24
N ASP A 262 10.16 -19.01 -11.14
CA ASP A 262 11.16 -19.97 -10.64
C ASP A 262 11.38 -21.11 -11.63
N ASP A 263 10.32 -21.62 -12.24
CA ASP A 263 10.36 -22.72 -13.22
C ASP A 263 11.04 -22.34 -14.54
N LEU A 264 11.20 -21.04 -14.80
CA LEU A 264 11.82 -20.50 -16.00
C LEU A 264 13.30 -20.12 -15.80
N PHE A 265 13.84 -20.27 -14.60
CA PHE A 265 15.18 -19.79 -14.24
C PHE A 265 16.32 -20.39 -15.11
N SER A 266 16.25 -21.69 -15.43
CA SER A 266 17.25 -22.39 -16.25
C SER A 266 16.89 -22.43 -17.75
N THR A 267 15.71 -21.94 -18.12
CA THR A 267 15.21 -22.03 -19.48
C THR A 267 15.74 -20.85 -20.28
N LYS A 268 16.48 -21.14 -21.36
CA LYS A 268 16.92 -20.10 -22.30
C LYS A 268 15.67 -19.36 -22.82
N ARG A 269 15.72 -18.03 -22.82
CA ARG A 269 14.58 -17.14 -23.10
C ARG A 269 13.83 -17.49 -24.40
N GLU A 270 14.59 -17.85 -25.43
CA GLU A 270 14.10 -18.27 -26.75
C GLU A 270 13.26 -19.56 -26.74
N LYS A 271 13.39 -20.36 -25.67
CA LYS A 271 12.68 -21.62 -25.45
C LYS A 271 11.48 -21.47 -24.51
N ILE A 272 11.27 -20.28 -23.94
CA ILE A 272 10.09 -19.99 -23.15
C ILE A 272 8.94 -19.89 -24.15
N LEU A 273 8.00 -20.82 -24.08
CA LEU A 273 6.78 -20.80 -24.90
C LEU A 273 5.94 -19.58 -24.48
N VAL A 274 6.13 -18.47 -25.17
CA VAL A 274 5.18 -17.37 -25.17
C VAL A 274 4.13 -17.75 -26.19
N PHE A 275 2.91 -18.01 -25.71
CA PHE A 275 1.81 -18.50 -26.53
C PHE A 275 1.48 -17.57 -27.70
#